data_AF-A0A8B6GYG9-F1
#
_entry.id   AF-A0A8B6GYG9-F1
#
_cell.length_a   1.000
_cell.length_b   1.000
_cell.length_c   1.000
_cell.angle_alpha   90.00
_cell.angle_beta   90.00
_cell.angle_gamma   90.00
#
_symmetry.space_group_name_H-M   'P 1'
#
loop_
_entity.id
_entity.type
_entity.pdbx_description
1 polymer ?
#
loop_
_entity_poly.entity_id
_entity_poly.type
_entity_poly.pdbx_seq_one_letter_code
_entity_poly.pdbx_strand_id
1 'polypeptide(L)'
;MAVTTVEGVGGTEKGLHPVQRSLVDSHGLQCGFCTPGMVMTMYTLFHNVPQPTADQMERALEGNLCRCTGYRPIIDAFKQASKACPCGLGLCQQSDSTDSSIETRTVTEQNRDPSQSFIFPPELQVKEEYRKSSVVFTKGDYSWYRPGSLSDLLQIKQQHPDACLLMGCTSVGFLLRTGQMKSKTIICGSNVPDLCTVEMTDTEFIIGSAVTMRSLEQALTDKAKGVNENQLRTFDALQDGLRWIGADQIRNMATIGGHIMSQAPNHDLQTLLMAMGAQLNFLYLDKNNTQKSMSCKLDDTFLQNGPGRFGSAEIMTSISIPLTSKCFDAAEVLRLGKDLIVQQSMTANRKGIDWLRRHVKSRGYRVHEVHFPEDMDPVHIDASLVPLVPPTNERKGILITPPDRPMRKDDKDKIFKGSSWEIIDAPFPNSMIVPECCESTAWLSINMLMVGPDKAIVEETELPLINLLESLGIKCIRVPYRDSYIFGGSIHCQTLDVRRNGKRYNYSPNIDSIEN
;
A
#
# COMPACT_ATOMS: atom_id res chain seq x y z
N MET A 1 20.80 -20.45 16.62
CA MET A 1 21.04 -19.02 16.37
C MET A 1 22.51 -18.75 16.66
N ALA A 2 23.17 -17.90 15.87
CA ALA A 2 24.49 -17.37 16.20
C ALA A 2 24.33 -15.87 16.48
N VAL A 3 24.99 -15.36 17.52
CA VAL A 3 24.93 -13.95 17.91
C VAL A 3 26.31 -13.33 17.63
N THR A 4 26.32 -12.23 16.89
CA THR A 4 27.51 -11.43 16.61
C THR A 4 27.35 -10.07 17.27
N THR A 5 28.33 -9.66 18.07
CA THR A 5 28.39 -8.34 18.71
C THR A 5 29.46 -7.47 18.06
N VAL A 6 29.60 -6.22 18.50
CA VAL A 6 30.58 -5.27 17.93
C VAL A 6 32.02 -5.77 18.08
N GLU A 7 32.33 -6.44 19.19
CA GLU A 7 33.63 -7.05 19.48
C GLU A 7 33.88 -8.28 18.61
N GLY A 8 32.79 -8.96 18.22
CA GLY A 8 32.83 -10.05 17.25
C GLY A 8 33.25 -9.54 15.87
N VAL A 9 32.76 -8.37 15.45
CA VAL A 9 33.06 -7.78 14.13
C VAL A 9 34.53 -7.38 13.98
N GLY A 10 35.14 -6.86 15.04
CA GLY A 10 36.53 -6.40 15.02
C GLY A 10 36.86 -5.58 16.27
N GLY A 11 38.14 -5.25 16.45
CA GLY A 11 38.60 -4.52 17.63
C GLY A 11 40.07 -4.11 17.52
N THR A 12 40.56 -3.34 18.49
CA THR A 12 41.93 -2.81 18.47
C THR A 12 43.01 -3.90 18.46
N GLU A 13 42.73 -5.07 19.06
CA GLU A 13 43.67 -6.20 19.08
C GLU A 13 43.73 -6.99 17.77
N LYS A 14 42.58 -7.14 17.08
CA LYS A 14 42.44 -7.99 15.88
C LYS A 14 42.39 -7.21 14.57
N GLY A 15 42.37 -5.88 14.66
CA GLY A 15 42.10 -4.98 13.56
C GLY A 15 40.64 -4.52 13.52
N LEU A 16 40.44 -3.25 13.17
CA LEU A 16 39.11 -2.69 13.00
C LEU A 16 38.52 -3.16 11.66
N HIS A 17 37.26 -3.59 11.70
CA HIS A 17 36.51 -3.85 10.48
C HIS A 17 36.30 -2.54 9.69
N PRO A 18 36.22 -2.55 8.35
CA PRO A 18 36.02 -1.32 7.55
C PRO A 18 34.85 -0.44 8.00
N VAL A 19 33.75 -1.05 8.49
CA VAL A 19 32.59 -0.33 9.08
C VAL A 19 32.96 0.41 10.37
N GLN A 20 33.79 -0.18 11.23
CA GLN A 20 34.27 0.47 12.45
C GLN A 20 35.27 1.58 12.11
N ARG A 21 36.17 1.30 11.17
CA ARG A 21 37.23 2.22 10.75
C ARG A 21 36.67 3.48 10.09
N SER A 22 35.65 3.35 9.23
CA SER A 22 35.07 4.51 8.54
C SER A 22 34.49 5.55 9.50
N LEU A 23 33.90 5.13 10.62
CA LEU A 23 33.40 6.03 11.65
C LEU A 23 34.53 6.79 12.36
N VAL A 24 35.69 6.16 12.55
CA VAL A 24 36.88 6.83 13.11
C VAL A 24 37.38 7.89 12.12
N ASP A 25 37.56 7.50 10.86
CA ASP A 25 38.15 8.37 9.83
C ASP A 25 37.23 9.56 9.46
N SER A 26 35.92 9.37 9.55
CA SER A 26 34.92 10.41 9.23
C SER A 26 34.42 11.20 10.44
N HIS A 27 35.02 11.04 11.62
CA HIS A 27 34.54 11.66 12.87
C HIS A 27 33.06 11.32 13.18
N GLY A 28 32.62 10.12 12.82
CA GLY A 28 31.26 9.60 13.01
C GLY A 28 30.92 9.21 14.46
N LEU A 29 31.76 9.56 15.43
CA LEU A 29 31.54 9.29 16.84
C LEU A 29 32.07 10.44 17.70
N GLN A 30 31.37 10.74 18.80
CA GLN A 30 31.79 11.69 19.83
C GLN A 30 31.85 10.98 21.18
N CYS A 31 30.73 10.90 21.92
CA CYS A 31 30.67 10.17 23.19
C CYS A 31 30.83 8.65 23.05
N GLY A 32 30.63 8.11 21.84
CA GLY A 32 30.83 6.69 21.51
C GLY A 32 29.70 5.74 21.96
N PHE A 33 28.77 6.17 22.82
CA PHE A 33 27.79 5.26 23.44
C PHE A 33 26.86 4.56 22.43
N CYS A 34 26.39 5.28 21.40
CA CYS A 34 25.53 4.71 20.36
C CYS A 34 26.30 3.96 19.27
N THR A 35 27.63 4.10 19.23
CA THR A 35 28.48 3.63 18.12
C THR A 35 28.40 2.12 17.90
N PRO A 36 28.40 1.25 18.94
CA PRO A 36 28.21 -0.19 18.73
C PRO A 36 26.94 -0.54 17.97
N GLY A 37 25.82 0.11 18.28
CA GLY A 37 24.55 -0.10 17.59
C GLY A 37 24.61 0.32 16.12
N MET A 38 25.22 1.48 15.84
CA MET A 38 25.42 1.98 14.46
C MET A 38 26.27 1.01 13.63
N VAL A 39 27.38 0.53 14.21
CA VAL A 39 28.28 -0.45 13.57
C VAL A 39 27.54 -1.75 13.26
N MET A 40 26.79 -2.30 14.22
CA MET A 40 26.09 -3.57 14.01
C MET A 40 24.99 -3.44 12.96
N THR A 41 24.22 -2.35 12.96
CA THR A 41 23.19 -2.10 11.94
C THR A 41 23.81 -2.08 10.54
N MET A 42 24.90 -1.32 10.33
CA MET A 42 25.54 -1.25 9.01
C MET A 42 26.27 -2.52 8.63
N TYR A 43 26.93 -3.19 9.57
CA TYR A 43 27.56 -4.47 9.34
C TYR A 43 26.53 -5.49 8.83
N THR A 44 25.35 -5.58 9.47
CA THR A 44 24.26 -6.45 9.05
C THR A 44 23.70 -6.06 7.68
N LEU A 45 23.47 -4.76 7.42
CA LEU A 45 23.01 -4.30 6.11
C LEU A 45 24.00 -4.69 5.01
N PHE A 46 25.28 -4.39 5.22
CA PHE A 46 26.36 -4.69 4.29
C PHE A 46 26.45 -6.19 4.01
N HIS A 47 26.32 -7.03 5.03
CA HIS A 47 26.33 -8.48 4.87
C HIS A 47 25.18 -8.97 3.97
N ASN A 48 23.98 -8.41 4.09
CA ASN A 48 22.81 -8.82 3.30
C ASN A 48 22.74 -8.15 1.92
N VAL A 49 23.23 -6.92 1.80
CA VAL A 49 23.24 -6.11 0.59
C VAL A 49 24.68 -5.61 0.37
N PRO A 50 25.48 -6.27 -0.50
CA PRO A 50 26.89 -5.93 -0.66
C PRO A 50 27.16 -4.48 -1.05
N GLN A 51 26.28 -3.87 -1.85
CA GLN A 51 26.32 -2.48 -2.27
C GLN A 51 24.96 -1.82 -2.03
N PRO A 52 24.66 -1.35 -0.81
CA PRO A 52 23.38 -0.72 -0.51
C PRO A 52 23.34 0.72 -1.03
N THR A 53 22.14 1.22 -1.33
CA THR A 53 21.91 2.63 -1.68
C THR A 53 21.99 3.52 -0.45
N ALA A 54 22.09 4.84 -0.66
CA ALA A 54 21.99 5.84 0.41
C ALA A 54 20.71 5.66 1.25
N ASP A 55 19.57 5.52 0.58
CA ASP A 55 18.27 5.36 1.23
C ASP A 55 18.20 4.08 2.07
N GLN A 56 18.79 2.98 1.61
CA GLN A 56 18.86 1.74 2.38
C GLN A 56 19.70 1.89 3.65
N MET A 57 20.81 2.62 3.59
CA MET A 57 21.65 2.91 4.76
C MET A 57 20.92 3.82 5.76
N GLU A 58 20.29 4.89 5.27
CA GLU A 58 19.52 5.82 6.10
C GLU A 58 18.33 5.11 6.76
N ARG A 59 17.59 4.30 5.99
CA ARG A 59 16.49 3.47 6.48
C ARG A 59 16.92 2.49 7.58
N ALA A 60 18.02 1.77 7.39
CA ALA A 60 18.48 0.81 8.38
C ALA A 60 18.84 1.49 9.72
N LEU A 61 19.28 2.75 9.69
CA LEU A 61 19.64 3.54 10.87
C LEU A 61 18.46 4.21 11.58
N GLU A 62 17.23 4.11 11.08
CA GLU A 62 16.02 4.70 11.70
C GLU A 62 15.87 4.32 13.18
N GLY A 63 16.34 3.13 13.57
CA GLY A 63 16.27 2.62 14.94
C GLY A 63 17.45 3.00 15.84
N ASN A 64 18.44 3.71 15.31
CA ASN A 64 19.67 4.03 16.04
C ASN A 64 19.70 5.53 16.38
N LEU A 65 19.62 5.86 17.66
CA LEU A 65 19.59 7.25 18.11
C LEU A 65 20.99 7.75 18.49
N CYS A 66 21.35 8.93 17.99
CA CYS A 66 22.55 9.66 18.39
C CYS A 66 22.21 11.09 18.81
N ARG A 67 22.71 11.51 19.97
CA ARG A 67 22.49 12.88 20.48
C ARG A 67 23.65 13.84 20.21
N CYS A 68 24.82 13.33 19.84
CA CYS A 68 26.06 14.10 19.79
C CYS A 68 26.44 14.54 18.37
N THR A 69 26.40 13.63 17.39
CA THR A 69 27.00 13.84 16.07
C THR A 69 26.11 14.59 15.07
N GLY A 70 24.80 14.69 15.35
CA GLY A 70 23.83 15.20 14.37
C GLY A 70 23.70 14.31 13.11
N TYR A 71 24.09 13.03 13.19
CA TYR A 71 24.01 11.99 12.14
C TYR A 71 24.86 12.20 10.89
N ARG A 72 25.10 13.44 10.43
CA ARG A 72 25.82 13.70 9.18
C ARG A 72 27.16 12.94 9.04
N PRO A 73 28.09 13.00 10.01
CA PRO A 73 29.36 12.28 9.87
C PRO A 73 29.22 10.76 9.96
N ILE A 74 28.13 10.23 10.55
CA ILE A 74 27.82 8.80 10.57
C ILE A 74 27.42 8.33 9.16
N ILE A 75 26.50 9.06 8.52
CA ILE A 75 26.02 8.73 7.18
C ILE A 75 27.15 8.85 6.16
N ASP A 76 27.98 9.89 6.26
CA ASP A 76 29.15 10.06 5.38
C ASP A 76 30.16 8.91 5.53
N ALA A 77 30.40 8.45 6.75
CA ALA A 77 31.27 7.30 7.01
C ALA A 77 30.79 6.04 6.30
N PHE A 78 29.48 5.78 6.31
CA PHE A 78 28.91 4.57 5.74
C PHE A 78 28.75 4.66 4.22
N LYS A 79 28.46 5.85 3.66
CA LYS A 79 28.51 6.09 2.22
C LYS A 79 29.92 5.84 1.67
N GLN A 80 30.96 6.29 2.38
CA GLN A 80 32.35 5.97 2.04
C GLN A 80 32.63 4.47 2.12
N ALA A 81 32.24 3.80 3.22
CA ALA A 81 32.48 2.37 3.41
C ALA A 81 31.75 1.45 2.39
N SER A 82 30.63 1.93 1.82
CA SER A 82 29.85 1.20 0.81
C SER A 82 30.29 1.49 -0.63
N LYS A 83 31.24 2.42 -0.85
CA LYS A 83 31.54 3.01 -2.16
C LYS A 83 30.32 3.64 -2.85
N ALA A 84 29.26 3.93 -2.11
CA ALA A 84 28.11 4.64 -2.64
C ALA A 84 28.49 6.10 -2.94
N CYS A 85 27.85 6.73 -3.94
CA CYS A 85 28.08 8.15 -4.24
C CYS A 85 27.96 8.98 -2.94
N PRO A 86 28.95 9.84 -2.59
CA PRO A 86 28.84 10.75 -1.45
C PRO A 86 27.55 11.61 -1.48
N CYS A 87 27.06 11.85 -2.69
CA CYS A 87 25.86 12.60 -3.00
C CYS A 87 24.52 11.82 -2.84
N GLY A 88 24.54 10.49 -2.73
CA GLY A 88 23.35 9.63 -2.75
C GLY A 88 22.58 9.56 -4.07
N LEU A 89 22.79 10.51 -4.99
CA LEU A 89 22.02 10.69 -6.23
C LEU A 89 22.76 10.26 -7.52
N GLY A 90 23.99 9.77 -7.43
CA GLY A 90 24.84 9.49 -8.60
C GLY A 90 25.29 10.73 -9.40
N LEU A 91 24.84 11.93 -9.04
CA LEU A 91 25.07 13.17 -9.79
C LEU A 91 26.53 13.66 -9.78
N CYS A 92 27.33 13.34 -8.75
CA CYS A 92 28.74 13.76 -8.73
C CYS A 92 29.65 12.93 -9.65
N GLN A 93 29.11 11.92 -10.34
CA GLN A 93 29.79 11.23 -11.43
C GLN A 93 29.49 11.88 -12.80
N GLN A 94 28.64 12.91 -12.87
CA GLN A 94 28.26 13.60 -14.11
C GLN A 94 28.86 15.01 -14.26
N SER A 95 29.72 15.44 -13.34
CA SER A 95 30.46 16.69 -13.50
C SER A 95 31.85 16.41 -14.08
N ASP A 96 31.99 16.59 -15.39
CA ASP A 96 33.27 16.87 -16.08
C ASP A 96 33.83 18.24 -15.65
N SER A 97 33.85 18.55 -14.35
CA SER A 97 34.40 19.81 -13.84
C SER A 97 35.83 19.57 -13.36
N THR A 98 36.78 20.01 -14.17
CA THR A 98 38.23 20.05 -13.97
C THR A 98 38.67 21.07 -12.91
N ASP A 99 37.92 21.21 -11.81
CA ASP A 99 38.26 22.17 -10.76
C ASP A 99 38.97 21.46 -9.59
N SER A 100 40.27 21.71 -9.51
CA SER A 100 41.25 20.98 -8.69
C SER A 100 41.51 21.60 -7.32
N SER A 101 40.57 22.42 -6.80
CA SER A 101 40.79 23.22 -5.59
C SER A 101 39.94 22.82 -4.37
N ILE A 102 39.34 21.64 -4.34
CA ILE A 102 38.85 21.05 -3.10
C ILE A 102 39.92 20.04 -2.65
N GLU A 103 40.62 20.32 -1.54
CA GLU A 103 41.46 19.32 -0.88
C GLU A 103 40.58 18.14 -0.46
N THR A 104 40.43 17.16 -1.34
CA THR A 104 39.79 15.88 -1.03
C THR A 104 40.66 15.22 0.02
N ARG A 105 40.19 15.18 1.27
CA ARG A 105 40.84 14.43 2.35
C ARG A 105 41.19 13.04 1.81
N THR A 106 42.49 12.73 1.76
CA THR A 106 43.00 11.38 1.47
C THR A 106 42.55 10.45 2.58
N VAL A 107 41.39 9.83 2.39
CA VAL A 107 40.92 8.72 3.20
C VAL A 107 41.46 7.45 2.56
N THR A 108 42.10 6.59 3.37
CA THR A 108 42.59 5.29 2.93
C THR A 108 41.44 4.44 2.39
N GLU A 109 41.43 4.21 1.07
CA GLU A 109 40.51 3.26 0.43
C GLU A 109 40.79 1.84 0.94
N GLN A 110 40.05 1.41 1.95
CA GLN A 110 40.05 0.01 2.36
C GLN A 110 38.83 -0.69 1.79
N ASN A 111 39.08 -1.55 0.80
CA ASN A 111 38.07 -2.38 0.18
C ASN A 111 37.50 -3.37 1.20
N ARG A 112 36.18 -3.35 1.40
CA ARG A 112 35.47 -4.42 2.09
C ARG A 112 35.59 -5.70 1.26
N ASP A 113 36.10 -6.77 1.88
CA ASP A 113 36.13 -8.12 1.31
C ASP A 113 35.03 -8.99 1.96
N PRO A 114 33.92 -9.28 1.25
CA PRO A 114 32.86 -10.14 1.78
C PRO A 114 33.33 -11.53 2.17
N SER A 115 34.41 -12.06 1.57
CA SER A 115 34.94 -13.40 1.86
C SER A 115 35.58 -13.51 3.24
N GLN A 116 35.94 -12.37 3.85
CA GLN A 116 36.49 -12.30 5.21
C GLN A 116 35.39 -12.16 6.28
N SER A 117 34.12 -12.31 5.92
CA SER A 117 33.03 -12.34 6.89
C SER A 117 33.09 -13.61 7.74
N PHE A 118 32.61 -13.54 8.98
CA PHE A 118 32.53 -14.71 9.86
C PHE A 118 31.72 -15.84 9.22
N ILE A 119 32.31 -17.03 9.20
CA ILE A 119 31.59 -18.25 8.80
C ILE A 119 30.49 -18.54 9.81
N PHE A 120 29.32 -18.94 9.32
CA PHE A 120 28.26 -19.40 10.21
C PHE A 120 28.73 -20.69 10.91
N PRO A 121 28.63 -20.80 12.25
CA PRO A 121 29.22 -21.90 13.01
C PRO A 121 28.76 -23.28 12.49
N PRO A 122 29.68 -24.17 12.06
CA PRO A 122 29.32 -25.47 11.49
C PRO A 122 28.47 -26.34 12.43
N GLU A 123 28.68 -26.25 13.74
CA GLU A 123 27.88 -26.99 14.75
C GLU A 123 26.39 -26.61 14.75
N LEU A 124 26.07 -25.38 14.32
CA LEU A 124 24.69 -24.91 14.20
C LEU A 124 24.12 -25.17 12.80
N GLN A 125 24.96 -25.54 11.83
CA GLN A 125 24.52 -25.93 10.51
C GLN A 125 23.87 -27.32 10.63
N VAL A 126 22.60 -27.41 10.24
CA VAL A 126 21.99 -28.67 9.79
C VAL A 126 21.72 -29.73 10.88
N LYS A 127 20.77 -29.45 11.78
CA LYS A 127 19.94 -30.52 12.38
C LYS A 127 18.47 -30.11 12.40
N GLU A 128 17.71 -30.60 11.41
CA GLU A 128 16.25 -30.43 11.35
C GLU A 128 15.54 -30.96 12.60
N GLU A 129 16.14 -31.95 13.26
CA GLU A 129 15.73 -32.42 14.58
C GLU A 129 15.57 -31.25 15.57
N TYR A 130 16.60 -30.41 15.75
CA TYR A 130 16.55 -29.28 16.69
C TYR A 130 15.56 -28.16 16.30
N ARG A 131 15.14 -28.13 15.03
CA ARG A 131 14.08 -27.21 14.58
C ARG A 131 12.69 -27.74 14.97
N LYS A 132 12.49 -29.05 14.85
CA LYS A 132 11.22 -29.74 15.08
C LYS A 132 11.03 -30.26 16.50
N SER A 133 12.09 -30.27 17.33
CA SER A 133 11.98 -30.65 18.73
C SER A 133 11.23 -29.61 19.55
N SER A 134 10.25 -30.07 20.32
CA SER A 134 9.66 -29.31 21.41
C SER A 134 10.59 -29.32 22.63
N VAL A 135 10.85 -28.15 23.22
CA VAL A 135 11.70 -28.03 24.42
C VAL A 135 11.02 -27.20 25.50
N VAL A 136 11.30 -27.54 26.76
CA VAL A 136 10.79 -26.81 27.93
C VAL A 136 11.94 -26.45 28.85
N PHE A 137 12.00 -25.18 29.24
CA PHE A 137 12.93 -24.69 30.25
C PHE A 137 12.13 -24.27 31.48
N THR A 138 12.54 -24.74 32.65
CA THR A 138 11.91 -24.38 33.93
C THR A 138 12.92 -23.72 34.86
N LYS A 139 12.51 -22.65 35.52
CA LYS A 139 13.32 -21.98 36.54
C LYS A 139 12.41 -21.31 37.57
N GLY A 140 12.43 -21.81 38.79
CA GLY A 140 11.45 -21.40 39.82
C GLY A 140 10.03 -21.67 39.31
N ASP A 141 9.17 -20.66 39.40
CA ASP A 141 7.78 -20.76 38.96
C ASP A 141 7.58 -20.49 37.46
N TYR A 142 8.64 -20.20 36.71
CA TYR A 142 8.55 -19.91 35.28
C TYR A 142 8.78 -21.16 34.44
N SER A 143 7.91 -21.34 33.44
CA SER A 143 8.04 -22.38 32.43
C SER A 143 8.03 -21.73 31.05
N TRP A 144 9.07 -22.02 30.26
CA TRP A 144 9.20 -21.57 28.88
C TRP A 144 9.14 -22.76 27.93
N TYR A 145 8.07 -22.83 27.16
CA TYR A 145 7.86 -23.83 26.13
C TYR A 145 8.28 -23.29 24.77
N ARG A 146 8.95 -24.11 23.97
CA ARG A 146 9.16 -23.87 22.54
C ARG A 146 8.62 -25.09 21.80
N PRO A 147 7.39 -25.05 21.28
CA PRO A 147 6.85 -26.12 20.43
C PRO A 147 7.62 -26.23 19.12
N GLY A 148 7.77 -27.44 18.62
CA GLY A 148 8.36 -27.75 17.32
C GLY A 148 7.33 -27.94 16.20
N SER A 149 6.04 -28.02 16.54
CA SER A 149 4.93 -28.19 15.60
C SER A 149 3.67 -27.44 16.05
N LEU A 150 2.74 -27.23 15.12
CA LEU A 150 1.43 -26.65 15.44
C LEU A 150 0.62 -27.55 16.39
N SER A 151 0.73 -28.87 16.26
CA SER A 151 0.09 -29.84 17.15
C SER A 151 0.59 -29.67 18.59
N ASP A 152 1.91 -29.59 18.79
CA ASP A 152 2.50 -29.39 20.12
C ASP A 152 2.05 -28.06 20.74
N LEU A 153 2.05 -26.99 19.93
CA LEU A 153 1.58 -25.68 20.35
C LEU A 153 0.13 -25.72 20.85
N LEU A 154 -0.75 -26.37 20.10
CA LEU A 154 -2.17 -26.53 20.45
C LEU A 154 -2.35 -27.34 21.74
N GLN A 155 -1.59 -28.43 21.90
CA GLN A 155 -1.62 -29.25 23.12
C GLN A 155 -1.15 -28.47 24.35
N ILE A 156 -0.02 -27.76 24.25
CA ILE A 156 0.51 -26.95 25.35
C ILE A 156 -0.48 -25.84 25.72
N LYS A 157 -1.09 -25.19 24.73
CA LYS A 157 -2.06 -24.12 24.97
C LYS A 157 -3.38 -24.63 25.56
N GLN A 158 -3.80 -25.85 25.24
CA GLN A 158 -4.93 -26.51 25.89
C GLN A 158 -4.63 -26.86 27.36
N GLN A 159 -3.41 -27.31 27.65
CA GLN A 159 -2.95 -27.60 29.03
C GLN A 159 -2.74 -26.34 29.87
N HIS A 160 -2.31 -25.25 29.23
CA HIS A 160 -2.06 -23.96 29.86
C HIS A 160 -2.81 -22.84 29.12
N PRO A 161 -4.13 -22.73 29.27
CA PRO A 161 -4.92 -21.75 28.54
C PRO A 161 -4.52 -20.30 28.85
N ASP A 162 -4.05 -20.01 30.06
CA ASP A 162 -3.59 -18.69 30.46
C ASP A 162 -2.18 -18.35 29.95
N ALA A 163 -1.45 -19.32 29.38
CA ALA A 163 -0.08 -19.14 28.95
C ALA A 163 0.07 -17.99 27.95
N CYS A 164 1.10 -17.16 28.17
CA CYS A 164 1.43 -16.06 27.28
C CYS A 164 2.10 -16.59 26.01
N LEU A 165 1.49 -16.34 24.86
CA LEU A 165 2.10 -16.65 23.57
C LEU A 165 3.09 -15.53 23.19
N LEU A 166 4.36 -15.88 23.07
CA LEU A 166 5.46 -15.00 22.76
C LEU A 166 5.96 -15.29 21.34
N MET A 167 6.04 -14.23 20.54
CA MET A 167 6.65 -14.25 19.20
C MET A 167 7.93 -13.39 19.22
N GLY A 168 7.87 -12.16 18.72
CA GLY A 168 9.00 -11.22 18.68
C GLY A 168 9.43 -10.61 20.01
N CYS A 169 8.66 -10.82 21.09
CA CYS A 169 8.87 -10.19 22.41
C CYS A 169 8.84 -8.65 22.43
N THR A 170 8.48 -7.97 21.34
CA THR A 170 8.48 -6.49 21.25
C THR A 170 7.40 -5.83 22.12
N SER A 171 6.25 -6.48 22.30
CA SER A 171 5.20 -6.03 23.23
C SER A 171 5.30 -6.72 24.59
N VAL A 172 5.46 -8.06 24.60
CA VAL A 172 5.55 -8.86 25.83
C VAL A 172 6.79 -8.50 26.67
N GLY A 173 7.89 -8.12 26.04
CA GLY A 173 9.11 -7.69 26.73
C GLY A 173 8.91 -6.44 27.59
N PHE A 174 7.98 -5.55 27.21
CA PHE A 174 7.60 -4.43 28.07
C PHE A 174 6.89 -4.93 29.34
N LEU A 175 5.91 -5.82 29.19
CA LEU A 175 5.16 -6.42 30.31
C LEU A 175 6.09 -7.17 31.27
N LEU A 176 7.10 -7.86 30.74
CA LEU A 176 8.12 -8.53 31.55
C LEU A 176 8.93 -7.53 32.38
N ARG A 177 9.42 -6.44 31.78
CA ARG A 177 10.22 -5.42 32.47
C ARG A 177 9.43 -4.64 33.51
N THR A 178 8.14 -4.43 33.29
CA THR A 178 7.26 -3.70 34.22
C THR A 178 6.58 -4.59 35.25
N GLY A 179 6.82 -5.92 35.23
CA GLY A 179 6.19 -6.87 36.13
C GLY A 179 4.68 -7.05 35.91
N GLN A 180 4.18 -6.73 34.71
CA GLN A 180 2.76 -6.77 34.33
C GLN A 180 2.36 -8.08 33.62
N MET A 181 3.25 -9.08 33.59
CA MET A 181 2.95 -10.39 33.03
C MET A 181 1.86 -11.10 33.82
N LYS A 182 0.81 -11.55 33.12
CA LYS A 182 -0.34 -12.23 33.73
C LYS A 182 -0.12 -13.72 33.98
N SER A 183 0.77 -14.35 33.21
CA SER A 183 1.09 -15.78 33.35
C SER A 183 2.60 -15.98 33.44
N LYS A 184 3.00 -16.94 34.27
CA LYS A 184 4.39 -17.41 34.41
C LYS A 184 4.72 -18.52 33.40
N THR A 185 3.71 -19.02 32.70
CA THR A 185 3.85 -19.97 31.60
C THR A 185 3.94 -19.21 30.28
N ILE A 186 5.04 -19.39 29.56
CA ILE A 186 5.33 -18.70 28.31
C ILE A 186 5.51 -19.74 27.20
N ILE A 187 4.87 -19.52 26.06
CA ILE A 187 5.00 -20.38 24.88
C ILE A 187 5.62 -19.55 23.75
N CYS A 188 6.81 -19.92 23.28
CA CYS A 188 7.49 -19.27 22.18
C CYS A 188 7.06 -19.89 20.84
N GLY A 189 6.12 -19.23 20.15
CA GLY A 189 5.52 -19.73 18.90
C GLY A 189 6.28 -19.39 17.62
N SER A 190 7.36 -18.59 17.71
CA SER A 190 8.08 -18.03 16.55
C SER A 190 8.71 -19.05 15.62
N ASN A 191 8.85 -20.30 16.06
CA ASN A 191 9.52 -21.37 15.32
C ASN A 191 8.56 -22.42 14.78
N VAL A 192 7.24 -22.24 14.97
CA VAL A 192 6.23 -23.15 14.42
C VAL A 192 6.09 -22.88 12.91
N PRO A 193 6.47 -23.82 12.03
CA PRO A 193 6.55 -23.56 10.58
C PRO A 193 5.22 -23.10 9.98
N ASP A 194 4.10 -23.71 10.39
CA ASP A 194 2.75 -23.39 9.92
C ASP A 194 2.34 -21.94 10.21
N LEU A 195 2.95 -21.28 11.20
CA LEU A 195 2.68 -19.88 11.54
C LEU A 195 3.56 -18.89 10.78
N CYS A 196 4.53 -19.36 10.00
CA CYS A 196 5.56 -18.55 9.35
C CYS A 196 5.38 -18.45 7.82
N THR A 197 4.25 -18.90 7.29
CA THR A 197 3.99 -18.95 5.84
C THR A 197 3.30 -17.68 5.33
N VAL A 198 3.55 -17.35 4.06
CA VAL A 198 2.79 -16.33 3.33
C VAL A 198 2.33 -16.93 2.01
N GLU A 199 1.02 -17.08 1.86
CA GLU A 199 0.39 -17.69 0.69
C GLU A 199 -0.50 -16.67 -0.03
N MET A 200 -0.59 -16.80 -1.35
CA MET A 200 -1.50 -16.00 -2.19
C MET A 200 -2.39 -16.99 -2.93
N THR A 201 -3.69 -16.80 -2.81
CA THR A 201 -4.71 -17.51 -3.59
C THR A 201 -5.26 -16.57 -4.68
N ASP A 202 -6.25 -17.02 -5.45
CA ASP A 202 -6.92 -16.18 -6.45
C ASP A 202 -7.76 -15.05 -5.83
N THR A 203 -8.07 -15.14 -4.52
CA THR A 203 -8.99 -14.24 -3.83
C THR A 203 -8.40 -13.54 -2.62
N GLU A 204 -7.33 -14.06 -2.01
CA GLU A 204 -6.79 -13.54 -0.76
C GLU A 204 -5.32 -13.86 -0.51
N PHE A 205 -4.73 -13.08 0.40
CA PHE A 205 -3.43 -13.29 1.02
C PHE A 205 -3.60 -13.94 2.39
N ILE A 206 -2.98 -15.08 2.60
CA ILE A 206 -2.98 -15.77 3.89
C ILE A 206 -1.60 -15.60 4.52
N ILE A 207 -1.54 -14.87 5.62
CA ILE A 207 -0.29 -14.50 6.30
C ILE A 207 -0.27 -15.19 7.67
N GLY A 208 0.69 -16.07 7.92
CA GLY A 208 0.87 -16.71 9.21
C GLY A 208 1.14 -15.72 10.35
N SER A 209 0.65 -16.01 11.55
CA SER A 209 0.69 -15.09 12.68
C SER A 209 2.10 -14.83 13.24
N ALA A 210 3.05 -15.72 12.98
CA ALA A 210 4.46 -15.60 13.36
C ALA A 210 5.33 -14.96 12.26
N VAL A 211 4.76 -14.60 11.10
CA VAL A 211 5.48 -13.85 10.07
C VAL A 211 5.91 -12.49 10.61
N THR A 212 7.21 -12.20 10.54
CA THR A 212 7.77 -10.91 10.94
C THR A 212 7.36 -9.81 9.96
N MET A 213 7.31 -8.56 10.40
CA MET A 213 6.98 -7.44 9.51
C MET A 213 7.97 -7.35 8.33
N ARG A 214 9.25 -7.64 8.56
CA ARG A 214 10.26 -7.67 7.49
C ARG A 214 10.05 -8.83 6.51
N SER A 215 9.72 -10.01 7.02
CA SER A 215 9.39 -11.17 6.17
C SER A 215 8.13 -10.92 5.34
N LEU A 216 7.13 -10.24 5.92
CA LEU A 216 5.92 -9.85 5.20
C LEU A 216 6.24 -8.85 4.08
N GLU A 217 6.99 -7.78 4.36
CA GLU A 217 7.42 -6.81 3.34
C GLU A 217 8.15 -7.48 2.17
N GLN A 218 9.06 -8.41 2.48
CA GLN A 218 9.78 -9.17 1.47
C GLN A 218 8.85 -10.08 0.67
N ALA A 219 7.97 -10.82 1.33
CA ALA A 219 7.04 -11.72 0.68
C ALA A 219 6.05 -10.98 -0.22
N LEU A 220 5.58 -9.79 0.19
CA LEU A 220 4.74 -8.92 -0.63
C LEU A 220 5.50 -8.45 -1.87
N THR A 221 6.73 -7.97 -1.70
CA THR A 221 7.58 -7.54 -2.82
C THR A 221 7.83 -8.67 -3.82
N ASP A 222 8.11 -9.88 -3.35
CA ASP A 222 8.39 -11.02 -4.22
C ASP A 222 7.13 -11.54 -4.92
N LYS A 223 5.98 -11.55 -4.23
CA LYS A 223 4.70 -11.96 -4.82
C LYS A 223 4.11 -10.90 -5.75
N ALA A 224 4.46 -9.63 -5.59
CA ALA A 224 4.06 -8.56 -6.51
C ALA A 224 4.74 -8.72 -7.89
N LYS A 225 5.90 -9.37 -7.97
CA LYS A 225 6.60 -9.61 -9.24
C LYS A 225 5.74 -10.49 -10.17
N GLY A 226 5.32 -9.92 -11.28
CA GLY A 226 4.52 -10.62 -12.29
C GLY A 226 3.00 -10.61 -12.03
N VAL A 227 2.54 -9.96 -10.96
CA VAL A 227 1.13 -9.66 -10.75
C VAL A 227 0.82 -8.33 -11.42
N ASN A 228 -0.34 -8.23 -12.07
CA ASN A 228 -0.76 -6.99 -12.72
C ASN A 228 -0.95 -5.90 -11.64
N GLU A 229 -0.40 -4.69 -11.85
CA GLU A 229 -0.53 -3.52 -10.95
C GLU A 229 -1.97 -3.31 -10.46
N ASN A 230 -2.96 -3.62 -11.29
CA ASN A 230 -4.39 -3.46 -10.99
C ASN A 230 -4.91 -4.37 -9.87
N GLN A 231 -4.17 -5.41 -9.50
CA GLN A 231 -4.49 -6.35 -8.41
C GLN A 231 -3.78 -5.99 -7.11
N LEU A 232 -2.84 -5.02 -7.15
CA LEU A 232 -1.90 -4.75 -6.07
C LEU A 232 -2.26 -3.57 -5.19
N ARG A 233 -3.38 -2.84 -5.39
CA ARG A 233 -3.70 -1.66 -4.55
C ARG A 233 -3.72 -1.97 -3.05
N THR A 234 -4.27 -3.10 -2.66
CA THR A 234 -4.25 -3.57 -1.26
C THR A 234 -2.82 -3.87 -0.79
N PHE A 235 -1.95 -4.36 -1.68
CA PHE A 235 -0.54 -4.63 -1.37
C PHE A 235 0.26 -3.36 -1.23
N ASP A 236 0.10 -2.42 -2.15
CA ASP A 236 0.83 -1.16 -2.17
C ASP A 236 0.54 -0.39 -0.87
N ALA A 237 -0.75 -0.33 -0.49
CA ALA A 237 -1.16 0.25 0.78
C ALA A 237 -0.55 -0.49 1.99
N LEU A 238 -0.53 -1.82 1.98
CA LEU A 238 0.08 -2.62 3.05
C LEU A 238 1.59 -2.42 3.13
N GLN A 239 2.27 -2.35 1.99
CA GLN A 239 3.71 -2.14 1.88
C GLN A 239 4.10 -0.74 2.34
N ASP A 240 3.31 0.28 1.97
CA ASP A 240 3.48 1.64 2.47
C ASP A 240 3.21 1.71 3.98
N GLY A 241 2.15 1.07 4.48
CA GLY A 241 1.89 0.98 5.92
C GLY A 241 3.06 0.34 6.70
N LEU A 242 3.65 -0.74 6.18
CA LEU A 242 4.81 -1.41 6.78
C LEU A 242 6.06 -0.55 6.83
N ARG A 243 6.22 0.44 5.93
CA ARG A 243 7.35 1.38 5.91
C ARG A 243 7.48 2.15 7.22
N TRP A 244 6.34 2.50 7.82
CA TRP A 244 6.23 3.41 8.96
C TRP A 244 6.15 2.69 10.32
N ILE A 245 6.20 1.36 10.33
CA ILE A 245 6.09 0.56 11.55
C ILE A 245 7.46 0.20 12.08
N GLY A 246 7.82 0.80 13.23
CA GLY A 246 9.07 0.54 13.92
C GLY A 246 10.31 0.85 13.07
N ALA A 247 11.49 0.46 13.56
CA ALA A 247 12.71 0.41 12.75
C ALA A 247 13.01 -1.03 12.34
N ASP A 248 13.99 -1.26 11.47
CA ASP A 248 14.32 -2.60 10.97
C ASP A 248 14.60 -3.61 12.09
N GLN A 249 15.23 -3.21 13.18
CA GLN A 249 15.48 -4.06 14.35
C GLN A 249 14.17 -4.57 14.98
N ILE A 250 13.15 -3.71 15.04
CA ILE A 250 11.82 -4.07 15.52
C ILE A 250 11.09 -4.89 14.46
N ARG A 251 11.11 -4.50 13.17
CA ARG A 251 10.43 -5.22 12.08
C ARG A 251 10.95 -6.64 11.86
N ASN A 252 12.22 -6.90 12.15
CA ASN A 252 12.82 -8.23 12.09
C ASN A 252 12.36 -9.15 13.23
N MET A 253 11.75 -8.61 14.28
CA MET A 253 11.29 -9.38 15.45
C MET A 253 9.76 -9.36 15.58
N ALA A 254 9.14 -8.19 15.48
CA ALA A 254 7.70 -7.99 15.57
C ALA A 254 6.99 -8.80 14.50
N THR A 255 5.98 -9.56 14.90
CA THR A 255 5.16 -10.36 13.99
C THR A 255 3.81 -9.70 13.79
N ILE A 256 3.21 -9.95 12.63
CA ILE A 256 1.87 -9.44 12.31
C ILE A 256 0.84 -9.89 13.35
N GLY A 257 0.94 -11.15 13.80
CA GLY A 257 0.01 -11.69 14.77
C GLY A 257 0.20 -11.13 16.17
N GLY A 258 1.45 -10.93 16.60
CA GLY A 258 1.75 -10.27 17.87
C GLY A 258 1.29 -8.81 17.87
N HIS A 259 1.42 -8.12 16.75
CA HIS A 259 0.95 -6.75 16.58
C HIS A 259 -0.57 -6.64 16.75
N ILE A 260 -1.35 -7.51 16.10
CA ILE A 260 -2.82 -7.53 16.23
C ILE A 260 -3.25 -7.93 17.65
N MET A 261 -2.71 -9.03 18.17
CA MET A 261 -3.14 -9.58 19.47
C MET A 261 -2.69 -8.76 20.68
N SER A 262 -1.71 -7.87 20.53
CA SER A 262 -1.31 -6.97 21.61
C SER A 262 -2.29 -5.82 21.86
N GLN A 263 -3.21 -5.54 20.92
CA GLN A 263 -4.32 -4.58 21.07
C GLN A 263 -3.89 -3.21 21.63
N ALA A 264 -2.71 -2.72 21.24
CA ALA A 264 -2.31 -1.39 21.64
C ALA A 264 -3.20 -0.34 20.93
N PRO A 265 -3.59 0.74 21.63
CA PRO A 265 -4.57 1.71 21.12
C PRO A 265 -4.08 2.56 19.94
N ASN A 266 -2.80 2.48 19.58
CA ASN A 266 -2.11 3.34 18.60
C ASN A 266 -1.44 2.53 17.48
N HIS A 267 -2.13 1.52 16.95
CA HIS A 267 -1.59 0.64 15.91
C HIS A 267 -2.11 0.97 14.52
N ASP A 268 -1.31 1.73 13.76
CA ASP A 268 -1.65 2.18 12.39
C ASP A 268 -1.96 1.03 11.42
N LEU A 269 -1.29 -0.11 11.59
CA LEU A 269 -1.52 -1.28 10.73
C LEU A 269 -2.89 -1.92 10.97
N GLN A 270 -3.42 -1.87 12.20
CA GLN A 270 -4.72 -2.47 12.50
C GLN A 270 -5.83 -1.73 11.78
N THR A 271 -5.78 -0.39 11.75
CA THR A 271 -6.69 0.46 10.99
C THR A 271 -6.64 0.12 9.50
N LEU A 272 -5.42 -0.03 8.96
CA LEU A 272 -5.25 -0.41 7.56
C LEU A 272 -5.83 -1.80 7.26
N LEU A 273 -5.51 -2.80 8.07
CA LEU A 273 -6.02 -4.17 7.91
C LEU A 273 -7.56 -4.24 8.05
N MET A 274 -8.14 -3.43 8.93
CA MET A 274 -9.59 -3.30 9.06
C MET A 274 -10.22 -2.74 7.78
N ALA A 275 -9.67 -1.65 7.24
CA ALA A 275 -10.13 -1.06 5.98
C ALA A 275 -9.99 -2.04 4.79
N MET A 276 -8.99 -2.91 4.84
CA MET A 276 -8.80 -3.98 3.86
C MET A 276 -9.77 -5.17 4.04
N GLY A 277 -10.57 -5.20 5.11
CA GLY A 277 -11.50 -6.29 5.38
C GLY A 277 -10.81 -7.58 5.82
N ALA A 278 -9.69 -7.47 6.55
CA ALA A 278 -8.93 -8.62 7.03
C ALA A 278 -9.77 -9.54 7.94
N GLN A 279 -9.57 -10.85 7.78
CA GLN A 279 -10.13 -11.89 8.63
C GLN A 279 -9.02 -12.55 9.45
N LEU A 280 -9.28 -12.81 10.72
CA LEU A 280 -8.37 -13.45 11.65
C LEU A 280 -8.80 -14.91 11.81
N ASN A 281 -7.87 -15.84 11.58
CA ASN A 281 -8.11 -17.27 11.64
C ASN A 281 -7.50 -17.86 12.91
N PHE A 282 -8.25 -18.71 13.60
CA PHE A 282 -7.85 -19.30 14.87
C PHE A 282 -8.04 -20.81 14.86
N LEU A 283 -7.17 -21.51 15.59
CA LEU A 283 -7.29 -22.93 15.89
C LEU A 283 -7.27 -23.17 17.40
N TYR A 284 -7.94 -24.24 17.84
CA TYR A 284 -7.88 -24.77 19.20
C TYR A 284 -8.21 -26.26 19.23
N LEU A 285 -7.95 -26.91 20.37
CA LEU A 285 -8.40 -28.27 20.65
C LEU A 285 -9.67 -28.23 21.51
N ASP A 286 -10.71 -28.93 21.09
CA ASP A 286 -11.89 -29.13 21.93
C ASP A 286 -11.62 -30.10 23.09
N LYS A 287 -12.61 -30.34 23.95
CA LYS A 287 -12.49 -31.24 25.12
C LYS A 287 -12.12 -32.68 24.75
N ASN A 288 -12.30 -33.08 23.50
CA ASN A 288 -11.99 -34.41 22.98
C ASN A 288 -10.65 -34.42 22.22
N ASN A 289 -9.80 -33.39 22.37
CA ASN A 289 -8.54 -33.21 21.64
C ASN A 289 -8.72 -33.18 20.11
N THR A 290 -9.89 -32.77 19.64
CA THR A 290 -10.12 -32.58 18.21
C THR A 290 -9.83 -31.13 17.83
N GLN A 291 -9.01 -30.93 16.81
CA GLN A 291 -8.73 -29.60 16.27
C GLN A 291 -10.00 -28.98 15.69
N LYS A 292 -10.29 -27.75 16.10
CA LYS A 292 -11.37 -26.91 15.60
C LYS A 292 -10.80 -25.62 15.05
N SER A 293 -11.48 -25.06 14.05
CA SER A 293 -11.15 -23.78 13.45
C SER A 293 -12.30 -22.79 13.63
N MET A 294 -11.94 -21.51 13.68
CA MET A 294 -12.89 -20.42 13.68
C MET A 294 -12.25 -19.17 13.08
N SER A 295 -13.07 -18.24 12.60
CA SER A 295 -12.60 -16.95 12.08
C SER A 295 -13.48 -15.80 12.56
N CYS A 296 -12.91 -14.62 12.63
CA CYS A 296 -13.62 -13.36 12.84
C CYS A 296 -13.06 -12.27 11.94
N LYS A 297 -13.82 -11.20 11.74
CA LYS A 297 -13.31 -9.99 11.09
C LYS A 297 -12.46 -9.19 12.07
N LEU A 298 -11.41 -8.55 11.57
CA LEU A 298 -10.78 -7.46 12.30
C LEU A 298 -11.65 -6.22 12.14
N ASP A 299 -12.41 -5.89 13.17
CA ASP A 299 -13.33 -4.75 13.22
C ASP A 299 -13.28 -4.07 14.60
N ASP A 300 -14.04 -2.99 14.77
CA ASP A 300 -14.13 -2.26 16.05
C ASP A 300 -14.57 -3.17 17.21
N THR A 301 -15.39 -4.18 16.93
CA THR A 301 -15.85 -5.12 17.97
C THR A 301 -14.67 -5.95 18.47
N PHE A 302 -13.81 -6.43 17.57
CA PHE A 302 -12.58 -7.14 17.92
C PHE A 302 -11.60 -6.24 18.67
N LEU A 303 -11.43 -4.98 18.29
CA LEU A 303 -10.50 -4.08 18.98
C LEU A 303 -10.98 -3.72 20.39
N GLN A 304 -12.29 -3.53 20.59
CA GLN A 304 -12.86 -3.17 21.89
C GLN A 304 -12.94 -4.35 22.85
N ASN A 305 -13.35 -5.53 22.36
CA ASN A 305 -13.65 -6.68 23.21
C ASN A 305 -12.55 -7.76 23.15
N GLY A 306 -11.49 -7.47 22.40
CA GLY A 306 -10.59 -8.50 21.93
C GLY A 306 -11.35 -9.56 21.14
N PRO A 307 -10.83 -10.79 21.11
CA PRO A 307 -11.56 -11.89 20.52
C PRO A 307 -13.03 -11.99 21.01
N GLY A 308 -13.33 -11.69 22.28
CA GLY A 308 -14.69 -11.55 22.85
C GLY A 308 -15.57 -12.82 22.87
N ARG A 309 -15.50 -13.65 21.83
CA ARG A 309 -16.14 -14.96 21.63
C ARG A 309 -15.19 -16.16 21.80
N PHE A 310 -13.91 -15.91 22.03
CA PHE A 310 -12.87 -16.94 22.07
C PHE A 310 -12.50 -17.19 23.53
N GLY A 311 -12.32 -18.45 23.88
CA GLY A 311 -11.70 -18.85 25.13
C GLY A 311 -10.23 -18.42 25.21
N SER A 312 -9.56 -18.84 26.28
CA SER A 312 -8.15 -18.55 26.49
C SER A 312 -7.21 -19.51 25.73
N ALA A 313 -7.72 -20.60 25.14
CA ALA A 313 -6.92 -21.65 24.53
C ALA A 313 -6.73 -21.49 23.01
N GLU A 314 -7.44 -20.57 22.39
CA GLU A 314 -7.43 -20.30 20.96
C GLU A 314 -6.14 -19.59 20.55
N ILE A 315 -5.62 -20.00 19.39
CA ILE A 315 -4.37 -19.48 18.83
C ILE A 315 -4.68 -18.91 17.47
N MET A 316 -4.38 -17.62 17.29
CA MET A 316 -4.44 -17.01 15.97
C MET A 316 -3.34 -17.59 15.10
N THR A 317 -3.73 -18.28 14.03
CA THR A 317 -2.78 -18.97 13.14
C THR A 317 -2.42 -18.14 11.93
N SER A 318 -3.38 -17.39 11.38
CA SER A 318 -3.15 -16.54 10.21
C SER A 318 -4.12 -15.36 10.13
N ILE A 319 -3.78 -14.43 9.24
CA ILE A 319 -4.64 -13.34 8.78
C ILE A 319 -4.89 -13.53 7.29
N SER A 320 -6.17 -13.52 6.89
CA SER A 320 -6.58 -13.52 5.49
C SER A 320 -6.93 -12.09 5.06
N ILE A 321 -6.23 -11.54 4.08
CA ILE A 321 -6.50 -10.22 3.50
C ILE A 321 -7.06 -10.41 2.08
N PRO A 322 -8.29 -9.95 1.78
CA PRO A 322 -8.86 -10.12 0.46
C PRO A 322 -8.10 -9.29 -0.58
N LEU A 323 -7.96 -9.88 -1.77
CA LEU A 323 -7.48 -9.19 -2.96
C LEU A 323 -8.50 -8.16 -3.44
N THR A 324 -8.03 -7.12 -4.12
CA THR A 324 -8.90 -6.10 -4.70
C THR A 324 -9.99 -6.73 -5.58
N SER A 325 -11.26 -6.53 -5.22
CA SER A 325 -12.41 -7.04 -5.96
C SER A 325 -12.66 -6.21 -7.23
N LYS A 326 -13.53 -6.70 -8.13
CA LYS A 326 -13.98 -5.89 -9.27
C LYS A 326 -14.99 -4.88 -8.73
N CYS A 327 -14.73 -3.60 -8.92
CA CYS A 327 -15.64 -2.53 -8.55
C CYS A 327 -15.91 -1.65 -9.78
N PHE A 328 -17.18 -1.41 -10.06
CA PHE A 328 -17.65 -0.67 -11.23
C PHE A 328 -19.03 -0.10 -10.92
N ASP A 329 -19.23 1.17 -11.24
CA ASP A 329 -20.52 1.85 -11.18
C ASP A 329 -20.95 2.30 -12.58
N ALA A 330 -22.23 2.18 -12.89
CA ALA A 330 -22.80 2.68 -14.14
C ALA A 330 -22.74 4.21 -14.23
N ALA A 331 -22.78 4.91 -13.09
CA ALA A 331 -22.62 6.37 -13.01
C ALA A 331 -21.24 6.86 -13.47
N GLU A 332 -20.27 5.95 -13.58
CA GLU A 332 -18.92 6.23 -14.09
C GLU A 332 -18.77 5.93 -15.58
N VAL A 333 -19.86 5.58 -16.27
CA VAL A 333 -19.85 5.24 -17.70
C VAL A 333 -20.63 6.24 -18.54
N LEU A 334 -19.90 6.93 -19.40
CA LEU A 334 -20.47 7.71 -20.47
C LEU A 334 -20.50 6.89 -21.76
N ARG A 335 -21.67 6.80 -22.38
CA ARG A 335 -21.83 6.09 -23.67
C ARG A 335 -21.84 7.04 -24.86
N LEU A 336 -20.85 6.89 -25.72
CA LEU A 336 -20.70 7.56 -27.01
C LEU A 336 -20.89 6.55 -28.15
N GLY A 337 -22.15 6.24 -28.48
CA GLY A 337 -22.46 5.25 -29.51
C GLY A 337 -22.03 3.83 -29.13
N LYS A 338 -20.93 3.33 -29.71
CA LYS A 338 -20.30 2.04 -29.39
C LYS A 338 -19.12 2.18 -28.42
N ASP A 339 -18.72 3.39 -28.11
CA ASP A 339 -17.66 3.68 -27.16
C ASP A 339 -18.25 3.92 -25.77
N LEU A 340 -17.72 3.22 -24.77
CA LEU A 340 -17.99 3.43 -23.36
C LEU A 340 -16.74 4.09 -22.77
N ILE A 341 -16.87 5.35 -22.38
CA ILE A 341 -15.84 6.07 -21.63
C ILE A 341 -16.10 5.78 -20.16
N VAL A 342 -15.10 5.24 -19.47
CA VAL A 342 -15.23 4.80 -18.08
C VAL A 342 -14.20 5.53 -17.24
N GLN A 343 -14.69 6.28 -16.26
CA GLN A 343 -13.87 7.02 -15.34
C GLN A 343 -13.30 6.08 -14.27
N GLN A 344 -11.99 6.15 -14.06
CA GLN A 344 -11.33 5.48 -12.94
C GLN A 344 -11.57 6.31 -11.68
N SER A 345 -12.24 5.71 -10.69
CA SER A 345 -12.76 6.43 -9.53
C SER A 345 -12.78 5.59 -8.24
N MET A 346 -13.39 6.12 -7.18
CA MET A 346 -13.62 5.42 -5.91
C MET A 346 -14.63 4.27 -6.06
N THR A 347 -15.53 4.35 -7.04
CA THR A 347 -16.60 3.36 -7.32
C THR A 347 -16.35 2.56 -8.60
N ALA A 348 -15.35 2.92 -9.41
CA ALA A 348 -14.93 2.18 -10.59
C ALA A 348 -13.41 1.96 -10.63
N ASN A 349 -12.97 0.75 -10.25
CA ASN A 349 -11.57 0.38 -10.28
C ASN A 349 -11.16 -0.28 -11.60
N ARG A 350 -9.86 -0.27 -11.90
CA ARG A 350 -9.33 -0.77 -13.17
C ARG A 350 -9.65 -2.25 -13.43
N LYS A 351 -9.74 -3.08 -12.39
CA LYS A 351 -10.18 -4.49 -12.48
C LYS A 351 -11.65 -4.61 -12.92
N GLY A 352 -12.50 -3.70 -12.45
CA GLY A 352 -13.88 -3.55 -12.91
C GLY A 352 -13.97 -3.08 -14.36
N ILE A 353 -13.16 -2.08 -14.74
CA ILE A 353 -13.07 -1.57 -16.12
C ILE A 353 -12.60 -2.68 -17.09
N ASP A 354 -11.57 -3.44 -16.72
CA ASP A 354 -11.06 -4.58 -17.50
C ASP A 354 -12.09 -5.71 -17.63
N TRP A 355 -12.87 -5.94 -16.58
CA TRP A 355 -14.00 -6.87 -16.62
C TRP A 355 -15.08 -6.37 -17.59
N LEU A 356 -15.48 -5.10 -17.49
CA LEU A 356 -16.47 -4.48 -18.36
C LEU A 356 -16.03 -4.59 -19.82
N ARG A 357 -14.77 -4.23 -20.12
CA ARG A 357 -14.17 -4.33 -21.46
C ARG A 357 -14.31 -5.72 -22.07
N ARG A 358 -14.04 -6.78 -21.31
CA ARG A 358 -14.23 -8.16 -21.78
C ARG A 358 -15.71 -8.53 -21.91
N HIS A 359 -16.54 -8.07 -20.99
CA HIS A 359 -17.96 -8.42 -20.93
C HIS A 359 -18.77 -7.85 -22.10
N VAL A 360 -18.45 -6.63 -22.55
CA VAL A 360 -19.20 -5.94 -23.62
C VAL A 360 -18.60 -6.13 -25.02
N LYS A 361 -17.39 -6.70 -25.13
CA LYS A 361 -16.67 -6.87 -26.40
C LYS A 361 -17.47 -7.65 -27.44
N SER A 362 -18.12 -8.75 -27.04
CA SER A 362 -18.94 -9.58 -27.95
C SER A 362 -20.18 -8.84 -28.49
N ARG A 363 -20.60 -7.75 -27.85
CA ARG A 363 -21.69 -6.87 -28.28
C ARG A 363 -21.21 -5.71 -29.17
N GLY A 364 -19.92 -5.69 -29.51
CA GLY A 364 -19.28 -4.68 -30.34
C GLY A 364 -19.11 -3.32 -29.67
N TYR A 365 -19.04 -3.28 -28.33
CA TYR A 365 -18.68 -2.06 -27.60
C TYR A 365 -17.18 -2.00 -27.33
N ARG A 366 -16.62 -0.79 -27.34
CA ARG A 366 -15.24 -0.48 -26.99
C ARG A 366 -15.23 0.24 -25.64
N VAL A 367 -14.29 -0.10 -24.77
CA VAL A 367 -14.19 0.51 -23.43
C VAL A 367 -12.89 1.28 -23.31
N HIS A 368 -13.01 2.59 -23.10
CA HIS A 368 -11.93 3.54 -22.93
C HIS A 368 -11.88 4.00 -21.49
N GLU A 369 -10.71 3.86 -20.86
CA GLU A 369 -10.48 4.31 -19.50
C GLU A 369 -10.02 5.78 -19.52
N VAL A 370 -10.57 6.60 -18.61
CA VAL A 370 -10.14 7.98 -18.37
C VAL A 370 -9.86 8.20 -16.89
N HIS A 371 -8.91 9.06 -16.57
CA HIS A 371 -8.60 9.46 -15.21
C HIS A 371 -8.53 10.98 -15.10
N PHE A 372 -9.03 11.52 -13.98
CA PHE A 372 -9.03 12.94 -13.63
C PHE A 372 -8.20 13.10 -12.34
N PRO A 373 -6.88 13.34 -12.43
CA PRO A 373 -6.00 13.29 -11.26
C PRO A 373 -6.29 14.35 -10.19
N GLU A 374 -6.90 15.46 -10.60
CA GLU A 374 -7.25 16.60 -9.74
C GLU A 374 -8.71 16.51 -9.22
N ASP A 375 -9.47 15.49 -9.65
CA ASP A 375 -10.79 15.18 -9.09
C ASP A 375 -10.59 14.29 -7.87
N MET A 376 -10.69 14.88 -6.68
CA MET A 376 -10.40 14.20 -5.41
C MET A 376 -11.54 13.27 -4.97
N ASP A 377 -12.76 13.53 -5.43
CA ASP A 377 -13.97 12.75 -5.12
C ASP A 377 -14.72 12.35 -6.40
N PRO A 378 -14.06 11.59 -7.32
CA PRO A 378 -14.68 11.18 -8.56
C PRO A 378 -15.74 10.12 -8.24
N VAL A 379 -17.00 10.47 -8.51
CA VAL A 379 -18.15 9.57 -8.30
C VAL A 379 -19.10 9.52 -9.50
N HIS A 380 -19.00 10.50 -10.42
CA HIS A 380 -19.96 10.64 -11.52
C HIS A 380 -19.30 11.25 -12.76
N ILE A 381 -19.19 10.46 -13.84
CA ILE A 381 -18.48 10.89 -15.06
C ILE A 381 -19.15 12.11 -15.73
N ASP A 382 -20.48 12.19 -15.66
CA ASP A 382 -21.26 13.31 -16.23
C ASP A 382 -21.07 14.64 -15.49
N ALA A 383 -20.35 14.66 -14.36
CA ALA A 383 -19.88 15.89 -13.74
C ALA A 383 -18.47 16.27 -14.25
N SER A 384 -17.71 15.34 -14.82
CA SER A 384 -16.31 15.52 -15.21
C SER A 384 -16.13 15.64 -16.73
N LEU A 385 -17.07 15.08 -17.51
CA LEU A 385 -17.04 15.07 -18.97
C LEU A 385 -18.44 15.02 -19.55
N VAL A 386 -18.84 16.04 -20.30
CA VAL A 386 -20.16 16.08 -20.95
C VAL A 386 -20.04 16.33 -22.45
N PRO A 387 -20.43 15.37 -23.31
CA PRO A 387 -20.46 15.55 -24.75
C PRO A 387 -21.70 16.37 -25.11
N LEU A 388 -21.50 17.56 -25.67
CA LEU A 388 -22.61 18.40 -26.11
C LEU A 388 -23.07 17.97 -27.49
N VAL A 389 -22.11 17.87 -28.41
CA VAL A 389 -22.41 17.82 -29.82
C VAL A 389 -21.50 16.82 -30.54
N PRO A 390 -22.04 15.86 -31.30
CA PRO A 390 -21.21 14.88 -31.99
C PRO A 390 -20.44 15.49 -33.18
N PRO A 391 -19.24 14.97 -33.48
CA PRO A 391 -18.50 15.34 -34.68
C PRO A 391 -19.22 14.91 -35.96
N THR A 392 -19.01 15.67 -37.04
CA THR A 392 -19.41 15.30 -38.40
C THR A 392 -18.27 15.61 -39.37
N ASN A 393 -18.41 15.23 -40.65
CA ASN A 393 -17.42 15.59 -41.68
C ASN A 393 -17.30 17.11 -41.90
N GLU A 394 -18.30 17.88 -41.45
CA GLU A 394 -18.40 19.32 -41.68
C GLU A 394 -18.07 20.15 -40.44
N ARG A 395 -18.05 19.53 -39.24
CA ARG A 395 -17.81 20.25 -37.98
C ARG A 395 -17.20 19.37 -36.90
N LYS A 396 -16.42 20.01 -36.03
CA LYS A 396 -15.93 19.36 -34.81
C LYS A 396 -17.10 19.05 -33.88
N GLY A 397 -16.98 17.94 -33.15
CA GLY A 397 -17.80 17.68 -31.99
C GLY A 397 -17.39 18.62 -30.86
N ILE A 398 -18.31 18.89 -29.95
CA ILE A 398 -18.08 19.77 -28.81
C ILE A 398 -18.32 18.96 -27.55
N LEU A 399 -17.35 19.00 -26.64
CA LEU A 399 -17.49 18.48 -25.29
C LEU A 399 -17.05 19.54 -24.29
N ILE A 400 -17.61 19.49 -23.08
CA ILE A 400 -17.21 20.34 -21.97
C ILE A 400 -16.60 19.52 -20.84
N THR A 401 -15.65 20.12 -20.15
CA THR A 401 -15.01 19.55 -18.95
C THR A 401 -14.75 20.67 -17.94
N PRO A 402 -14.82 20.40 -16.64
CA PRO A 402 -14.41 21.35 -15.61
C PRO A 402 -12.93 21.76 -15.75
N PRO A 403 -12.61 23.06 -15.72
CA PRO A 403 -11.24 23.56 -15.92
C PRO A 403 -10.29 23.27 -14.75
N ASP A 404 -10.83 23.07 -13.55
CA ASP A 404 -10.10 22.82 -12.30
C ASP A 404 -9.84 21.33 -12.01
N ARG A 405 -10.29 20.44 -12.91
CA ARG A 405 -10.04 19.00 -12.83
C ARG A 405 -9.91 18.39 -14.22
N PRO A 406 -8.83 18.70 -14.95
CA PRO A 406 -8.65 18.27 -16.32
C PRO A 406 -8.44 16.75 -16.40
N MET A 407 -8.94 16.16 -17.48
CA MET A 407 -8.62 14.79 -17.86
C MET A 407 -7.11 14.63 -18.09
N ARG A 408 -6.55 13.50 -17.63
CA ARG A 408 -5.14 13.16 -17.90
C ARG A 408 -4.86 13.23 -19.40
N LYS A 409 -3.79 13.96 -19.75
CA LYS A 409 -3.45 14.28 -21.14
C LYS A 409 -3.40 13.07 -22.06
N ASP A 410 -2.77 11.98 -21.62
CA ASP A 410 -2.64 10.76 -22.41
C ASP A 410 -4.00 10.09 -22.70
N ASP A 411 -4.94 10.14 -21.75
CA ASP A 411 -6.28 9.59 -21.94
C ASP A 411 -7.09 10.45 -22.93
N LYS A 412 -6.98 11.78 -22.77
CA LYS A 412 -7.57 12.76 -23.69
C LYS A 412 -7.03 12.56 -25.11
N ASP A 413 -5.72 12.46 -25.27
CA ASP A 413 -5.04 12.29 -26.56
C ASP A 413 -5.29 10.89 -27.15
N LYS A 414 -5.69 9.90 -26.35
CA LYS A 414 -6.04 8.56 -26.86
C LYS A 414 -7.46 8.49 -27.40
N ILE A 415 -8.41 9.15 -26.74
CA ILE A 415 -9.84 9.04 -27.05
C ILE A 415 -10.29 10.14 -28.01
N PHE A 416 -9.82 11.37 -27.78
CA PHE A 416 -10.23 12.56 -28.52
C PHE A 416 -9.12 13.04 -29.47
N LYS A 417 -8.20 12.14 -29.87
CA LYS A 417 -7.11 12.48 -30.79
C LYS A 417 -7.63 12.97 -32.14
N GLY A 418 -6.98 14.02 -32.64
CA GLY A 418 -7.27 14.60 -33.94
C GLY A 418 -8.26 15.75 -33.85
N SER A 419 -8.38 16.51 -34.93
CA SER A 419 -9.20 17.73 -34.99
C SER A 419 -10.71 17.49 -34.93
N SER A 420 -11.19 16.28 -34.59
CA SER A 420 -12.62 15.98 -34.62
C SER A 420 -13.36 16.51 -33.40
N TRP A 421 -12.68 16.80 -32.29
CA TRP A 421 -13.30 17.33 -31.07
C TRP A 421 -12.73 18.69 -30.70
N GLU A 422 -13.62 19.56 -30.21
CA GLU A 422 -13.32 20.79 -29.51
C GLU A 422 -13.71 20.60 -28.04
N ILE A 423 -12.73 20.77 -27.15
CA ILE A 423 -12.89 20.66 -25.71
C ILE A 423 -12.96 22.07 -25.16
N ILE A 424 -14.11 22.41 -24.57
CA ILE A 424 -14.39 23.73 -24.01
C ILE A 424 -14.42 23.61 -22.49
N ASP A 425 -13.84 24.59 -21.81
CA ASP A 425 -13.93 24.66 -20.36
C ASP A 425 -15.36 25.00 -19.95
N ALA A 426 -15.94 24.19 -19.07
CA ALA A 426 -17.22 24.50 -18.47
C ALA A 426 -17.10 25.75 -17.58
N PRO A 427 -18.12 26.62 -17.54
CA PRO A 427 -18.16 27.69 -16.58
C PRO A 427 -18.35 27.11 -15.17
N PHE A 428 -17.80 27.79 -14.17
CA PHE A 428 -18.00 27.40 -12.78
C PHE A 428 -19.50 27.34 -12.43
N PRO A 429 -19.90 26.41 -11.54
CA PRO A 429 -21.27 26.32 -11.04
C PRO A 429 -21.74 27.66 -10.48
N ASN A 430 -23.04 27.96 -10.59
CA ASN A 430 -23.63 29.15 -9.98
C ASN A 430 -23.44 29.17 -8.44
N SER A 431 -23.31 28.00 -7.83
CA SER A 431 -22.94 27.85 -6.43
C SER A 431 -22.03 26.64 -6.23
N MET A 432 -20.89 26.87 -5.56
CA MET A 432 -19.97 25.82 -5.11
C MET A 432 -20.47 25.08 -3.85
N ILE A 433 -21.58 25.51 -3.26
CA ILE A 433 -22.18 24.85 -2.10
C ILE A 433 -22.88 23.58 -2.56
N VAL A 434 -22.36 22.46 -2.08
CA VAL A 434 -22.93 21.13 -2.27
C VAL A 434 -23.96 20.87 -1.16
N PRO A 435 -25.17 20.35 -1.46
CA PRO A 435 -26.17 20.03 -0.45
C PRO A 435 -25.64 19.06 0.62
N GLU A 436 -26.13 19.20 1.85
CA GLU A 436 -25.86 18.24 2.92
C GLU A 436 -26.28 16.83 2.48
N CYS A 437 -25.42 15.82 2.68
CA CYS A 437 -25.58 14.42 2.23
C CYS A 437 -25.43 14.16 0.72
N CYS A 438 -25.08 15.15 -0.10
CA CYS A 438 -24.74 14.90 -1.50
C CYS A 438 -23.35 14.26 -1.58
N GLU A 439 -23.31 12.97 -1.93
CA GLU A 439 -22.07 12.21 -2.20
C GLU A 439 -21.55 12.49 -3.62
N SER A 440 -21.42 13.76 -4.00
CA SER A 440 -20.95 14.21 -5.32
C SER A 440 -20.35 15.62 -5.26
N THR A 441 -20.34 16.35 -6.38
CA THR A 441 -19.61 17.61 -6.54
C THR A 441 -20.52 18.76 -7.00
N ALA A 442 -20.11 20.00 -6.77
CA ALA A 442 -20.84 21.18 -7.27
C ALA A 442 -20.97 21.19 -8.81
N TRP A 443 -20.08 20.49 -9.49
CA TRP A 443 -20.08 20.27 -10.93
C TRP A 443 -21.22 19.37 -11.43
N LEU A 444 -22.11 18.88 -10.56
CA LEU A 444 -23.45 18.44 -10.98
C LEU A 444 -24.18 19.52 -11.81
N SER A 445 -23.75 20.79 -11.73
CA SER A 445 -24.18 21.88 -12.60
C SER A 445 -24.13 21.52 -14.10
N ILE A 446 -23.11 20.80 -14.55
CA ILE A 446 -22.95 20.41 -15.97
C ILE A 446 -23.61 19.09 -16.33
N ASN A 447 -24.07 18.34 -15.33
CA ASN A 447 -24.82 17.11 -15.52
C ASN A 447 -26.24 17.46 -16.01
N MET A 448 -26.39 17.44 -17.33
CA MET A 448 -27.57 17.86 -18.06
C MET A 448 -27.96 16.83 -19.12
N LEU A 449 -29.20 16.93 -19.61
CA LEU A 449 -29.67 16.03 -20.67
C LEU A 449 -29.62 16.72 -22.02
N MET A 450 -28.62 16.39 -22.83
CA MET A 450 -28.64 16.70 -24.27
C MET A 450 -29.77 15.90 -24.93
N VAL A 451 -30.81 16.56 -25.44
CA VAL A 451 -31.92 15.93 -26.17
C VAL A 451 -31.53 15.73 -27.65
N GLY A 452 -30.81 16.69 -28.20
CA GLY A 452 -30.23 16.67 -29.54
C GLY A 452 -29.07 17.65 -29.67
N PRO A 453 -28.43 17.75 -30.84
CA PRO A 453 -27.27 18.63 -31.07
C PRO A 453 -27.51 20.12 -30.82
N ASP A 454 -28.77 20.56 -30.81
CA ASP A 454 -29.23 21.94 -30.72
C ASP A 454 -30.14 22.17 -29.50
N LYS A 455 -30.26 21.20 -28.59
CA LYS A 455 -31.23 21.26 -27.49
C LYS A 455 -30.79 20.47 -26.26
N ALA A 456 -30.82 21.13 -25.11
CA ALA A 456 -30.49 20.57 -23.80
C ALA A 456 -31.60 20.84 -22.78
N ILE A 457 -31.77 19.94 -21.81
CA ILE A 457 -32.54 20.19 -20.59
C ILE A 457 -31.54 20.42 -19.46
N VAL A 458 -31.64 21.56 -18.80
CA VAL A 458 -30.66 22.09 -17.84
C VAL A 458 -31.36 22.58 -16.57
N GLU A 459 -30.62 22.59 -15.47
CA GLU A 459 -31.09 23.19 -14.22
C GLU A 459 -31.23 24.71 -14.41
N GLU A 460 -32.35 25.30 -13.96
CA GLU A 460 -32.73 26.67 -14.31
C GLU A 460 -31.86 27.79 -13.69
N THR A 461 -31.23 27.50 -12.56
CA THR A 461 -30.34 28.41 -11.81
C THR A 461 -28.89 28.38 -12.31
N GLU A 462 -28.50 27.39 -13.12
CA GLU A 462 -27.16 27.29 -13.71
C GLU A 462 -26.96 28.24 -14.90
N LEU A 463 -27.15 29.55 -14.64
CA LEU A 463 -27.06 30.62 -15.64
C LEU A 463 -25.73 30.66 -16.39
N PRO A 464 -24.55 30.45 -15.76
CA PRO A 464 -23.29 30.43 -16.49
C PRO A 464 -23.25 29.33 -17.56
N LEU A 465 -23.72 28.11 -17.24
CA LEU A 465 -23.81 27.01 -18.19
C LEU A 465 -24.81 27.32 -19.30
N ILE A 466 -25.99 27.83 -18.94
CA ILE A 466 -27.02 28.22 -19.91
C ILE A 466 -26.47 29.21 -20.93
N ASN A 467 -25.74 30.24 -20.47
CA ASN A 467 -25.13 31.23 -21.35
C ASN A 467 -24.11 30.61 -22.31
N LEU A 468 -23.27 29.70 -21.81
CA LEU A 468 -22.33 28.95 -22.67
C LEU A 468 -23.10 28.16 -23.74
N LEU A 469 -24.11 27.39 -23.36
CA LEU A 469 -24.88 26.56 -24.29
C LEU A 469 -25.62 27.40 -25.34
N GLU A 470 -26.26 28.48 -24.94
CA GLU A 470 -26.96 29.40 -25.85
C GLU A 470 -25.96 30.05 -26.83
N SER A 471 -24.74 30.38 -26.38
CA SER A 471 -23.67 30.90 -27.26
C SER A 471 -23.19 29.88 -28.30
N LEU A 472 -23.30 28.59 -28.00
CA LEU A 472 -23.01 27.47 -28.91
C LEU A 472 -24.21 27.11 -29.80
N GLY A 473 -25.32 27.86 -29.72
CA GLY A 473 -26.55 27.59 -30.48
C GLY A 473 -27.41 26.44 -29.93
N ILE A 474 -27.18 26.03 -28.68
CA ILE A 474 -27.96 24.97 -28.01
C ILE A 474 -29.10 25.62 -27.23
N LYS A 475 -30.35 25.32 -27.62
CA LYS A 475 -31.54 25.79 -26.93
C LYS A 475 -31.69 25.08 -25.57
N CYS A 476 -31.70 25.87 -24.50
CA CYS A 476 -31.88 25.36 -23.13
C CYS A 476 -33.37 25.30 -22.73
N ILE A 477 -33.82 24.12 -22.31
CA ILE A 477 -35.07 23.92 -21.58
C ILE A 477 -34.72 23.91 -20.10
N ARG A 478 -35.13 24.97 -19.40
CA ARG A 478 -34.80 25.19 -17.99
C ARG A 478 -35.80 24.46 -17.09
N VAL A 479 -35.31 23.77 -16.06
CA VAL A 479 -36.12 23.02 -15.10
C VAL A 479 -35.65 23.32 -13.68
N PRO A 480 -36.56 23.61 -12.72
CA PRO A 480 -36.21 23.73 -11.30
C PRO A 480 -35.79 22.36 -10.76
N TYR A 481 -34.49 22.09 -10.74
CA TYR A 481 -33.96 20.75 -10.41
C TYR A 481 -32.93 20.72 -9.29
N ARG A 482 -32.59 21.88 -8.72
CA ARG A 482 -31.53 22.00 -7.72
C ARG A 482 -31.72 21.09 -6.50
N ASP A 483 -32.95 20.94 -6.03
CA ASP A 483 -33.27 20.14 -4.83
C ASP A 483 -32.91 18.64 -5.02
N SER A 484 -32.86 18.15 -6.26
CA SER A 484 -32.49 16.77 -6.56
C SER A 484 -30.99 16.49 -6.37
N TYR A 485 -30.15 17.53 -6.27
CA TYR A 485 -28.69 17.35 -6.14
C TYR A 485 -28.33 16.63 -4.83
N ILE A 486 -29.19 16.67 -3.82
CA ILE A 486 -29.01 15.92 -2.56
C ILE A 486 -28.83 14.41 -2.80
N PHE A 487 -29.33 13.88 -3.91
CA PHE A 487 -29.19 12.46 -4.28
C PHE A 487 -27.92 12.13 -5.07
N GLY A 488 -26.98 13.08 -5.21
CA GLY A 488 -25.68 12.85 -5.85
C GLY A 488 -25.71 12.78 -7.39
N GLY A 489 -26.80 13.22 -8.01
CA GLY A 489 -26.98 13.27 -9.47
C GLY A 489 -27.84 14.44 -9.91
N SER A 490 -27.87 14.69 -11.22
CA SER A 490 -28.70 15.74 -11.84
C SER A 490 -29.51 15.15 -13.00
N ILE A 491 -29.99 16.00 -13.91
CA ILE A 491 -30.99 15.70 -14.92
C ILE A 491 -30.59 14.51 -15.79
N HIS A 492 -29.30 14.30 -16.09
CA HIS A 492 -28.86 13.14 -16.88
C HIS A 492 -29.15 11.82 -16.17
N CYS A 493 -28.84 11.77 -14.87
CA CYS A 493 -28.88 10.56 -14.03
C CYS A 493 -30.31 10.05 -13.78
N GLN A 494 -31.30 10.94 -13.89
CA GLN A 494 -32.68 10.65 -13.53
C GLN A 494 -33.57 10.39 -14.76
N THR A 495 -32.93 10.14 -15.91
CA THR A 495 -33.64 9.79 -17.14
C THR A 495 -33.81 8.28 -17.23
N LEU A 496 -35.05 7.82 -17.43
CA LEU A 496 -35.35 6.44 -17.82
C LEU A 496 -34.99 6.24 -19.30
N ASP A 497 -34.86 4.98 -19.72
CA ASP A 497 -34.48 4.53 -21.07
C ASP A 497 -35.13 5.38 -22.20
N VAL A 498 -34.42 6.42 -22.66
CA VAL A 498 -35.00 7.41 -23.57
C VAL A 498 -34.93 6.87 -24.99
N ARG A 499 -36.07 6.43 -25.54
CA ARG A 499 -36.15 6.08 -26.96
C ARG A 499 -36.13 7.36 -27.81
N ARG A 500 -35.00 7.66 -28.43
CA ARG A 500 -34.83 8.82 -29.32
C ARG A 500 -35.19 8.46 -30.77
N ASN A 501 -35.98 9.30 -31.41
CA ASN A 501 -36.19 9.28 -32.86
C ASN A 501 -35.22 10.29 -33.49
N GLY A 502 -34.37 9.87 -34.43
CA GLY A 502 -33.41 10.77 -35.07
C GLY A 502 -32.25 10.06 -35.78
N LYS A 503 -31.34 10.85 -36.35
CA LYS A 503 -30.11 10.35 -36.98
C LYS A 503 -29.15 9.80 -35.92
N ARG A 504 -28.58 8.62 -36.18
CA ARG A 504 -27.48 8.08 -35.37
C ARG A 504 -26.19 8.77 -35.78
N TYR A 505 -25.47 9.34 -34.80
CA TYR A 505 -24.17 9.97 -35.02
C TYR A 505 -23.05 9.05 -34.58
N ASN A 506 -21.93 9.11 -35.30
CA ASN A 506 -20.68 8.48 -34.90
C ASN A 506 -19.88 9.48 -34.05
N TYR A 507 -19.58 9.12 -32.81
CA TYR A 507 -18.84 9.97 -31.89
C TYR A 507 -17.32 9.77 -31.97
N SER A 508 -16.87 8.73 -32.69
CA SER A 508 -15.46 8.34 -32.78
C SER A 508 -15.03 8.03 -34.22
N PRO A 509 -15.24 8.96 -35.18
CA PRO A 509 -14.99 8.69 -36.60
C PRO A 509 -13.53 8.31 -36.91
N ASN A 510 -12.57 8.83 -36.14
CA ASN A 510 -11.15 8.55 -36.31
C ASN A 510 -10.73 7.15 -35.80
N ILE A 511 -11.47 6.58 -34.85
CA ILE A 511 -11.16 5.24 -34.32
C ILE A 511 -11.64 4.17 -35.31
N ASP A 512 -12.79 4.42 -35.97
CA ASP A 512 -13.35 3.50 -36.97
C ASP A 512 -12.55 3.47 -38.29
N SER A 513 -11.78 4.52 -38.61
CA SER A 513 -10.93 4.61 -39.81
C SER A 513 -9.58 3.90 -39.68
N ILE A 514 -9.20 3.45 -38.47
CA ILE A 514 -7.94 2.75 -38.21
C ILE A 514 -8.12 1.21 -38.24
N GLU A 515 -9.37 0.74 -38.13
CA GLU A 515 -9.73 -0.69 -38.10
C GLU A 515 -10.38 -1.22 -39.41
N ASN A 516 -10.54 -0.37 -40.43
CA ASN A 516 -10.86 -0.77 -41.81
C ASN A 516 -9.65 -0.55 -42.71
#